data_AF-A0A258JXS7-F1
#
_entry.id   AF-A0A258JXS7-F1
#
_cell.length_a   1.000
_cell.length_b   1.000
_cell.length_c   1.000
_cell.angle_alpha   90.00
_cell.angle_beta   90.00
_cell.angle_gamma   90.00
#
_symmetry.space_group_name_H-M   'P 1'
#
loop_
_entity.id
_entity.type
_entity.pdbx_description
1 polymer ?
#
loop_
_entity_poly.entity_id
_entity_poly.type
_entity_poly.pdbx_seq_one_letter_code
_entity_poly.pdbx_strand_id
1 'polypeptide(L)'
;AENADLKKTADARARTDAIMALPEAKGREALAQVLAAADMSVDQAKAALAAAAPAPSEEDEEENLPDPQAYDRRRATAAGLTGGRPPKKGDVTALSAAVARTNKRR
;
A
#
# COMPACT_ATOMS: atom_id res chain seq x y z
N ALA A 1 11.27 22.81 38.51
CA ALA A 1 11.15 21.74 37.50
C ALA A 1 9.95 22.00 36.59
N GLU A 2 8.75 22.16 37.16
CA GLU A 2 7.47 22.34 36.45
C GLU A 2 7.45 23.37 35.29
N ASN A 3 8.08 24.54 35.45
CA ASN A 3 8.15 25.55 34.37
C ASN A 3 8.97 25.11 33.14
N ALA A 4 9.95 24.22 33.30
CA ALA A 4 10.78 23.75 32.20
C ALA A 4 10.05 22.71 31.34
N ASP A 5 9.25 21.85 31.97
CA ASP A 5 8.44 20.85 31.28
C ASP A 5 7.32 21.50 30.45
N LEU A 6 6.66 22.53 31.00
CA LEU A 6 5.67 23.31 30.26
C LEU A 6 6.28 23.95 29.00
N LYS A 7 7.47 24.54 29.12
CA LYS A 7 8.18 25.11 27.97
C LYS A 7 8.53 24.04 26.92
N LYS A 8 9.04 22.89 27.35
CA LYS A 8 9.35 21.76 26.46
C LYS A 8 8.13 21.26 25.69
N THR A 9 6.96 21.18 26.34
CA THR A 9 5.72 20.78 25.66
C THR A 9 5.21 21.84 24.68
N ALA A 10 5.38 23.12 25.00
CA ALA A 10 5.04 24.22 24.10
C ALA A 10 5.94 24.21 22.86
N ASP A 11 7.25 24.00 23.04
CA ASP A 11 8.22 23.88 21.95
C ASP A 11 7.94 22.64 21.08
N ALA A 12 7.50 21.53 21.67
CA ALA A 12 7.10 20.33 20.93
C ALA A 12 5.83 20.55 20.08
N ARG A 13 4.83 21.28 20.63
CA ARG A 13 3.61 21.65 19.88
C ARG A 13 3.94 22.58 18.71
N ALA A 14 4.72 23.63 18.95
CA ALA A 14 5.13 24.57 17.90
C ALA A 14 5.89 23.86 16.76
N ARG A 15 6.76 22.89 17.08
CA ARG A 15 7.44 22.06 16.08
C ARG A 15 6.48 21.18 15.30
N THR A 16 5.52 20.55 15.99
CA THR A 16 4.49 19.71 15.34
C THR A 16 3.68 20.52 14.35
N ASP A 17 3.23 21.70 14.74
CA ASP A 17 2.47 22.61 13.88
C ASP A 17 3.30 23.05 12.66
N ALA A 18 4.60 23.33 12.85
CA ALA A 18 5.51 23.69 11.77
C ALA A 18 5.71 22.54 10.77
N ILE A 19 5.82 21.29 11.24
CA ILE A 19 5.93 20.10 10.38
C ILE A 19 4.63 19.87 9.59
N MET A 20 3.47 20.02 10.24
CA MET A 20 2.16 19.86 9.59
C MET A 20 1.85 20.95 8.57
N ALA A 21 2.41 22.15 8.75
CA ALA A 21 2.23 23.26 7.81
C ALA A 21 3.05 23.10 6.52
N LEU A 22 3.98 22.14 6.45
CA LEU A 22 4.79 21.90 5.26
C LEU A 22 3.91 21.43 4.09
N PRO A 23 4.13 21.91 2.85
CA PRO A 23 3.38 21.44 1.69
C PRO A 23 3.58 19.95 1.44
N GLU A 24 4.75 19.41 1.77
CA GLU A 24 5.07 17.98 1.65
C GLU A 24 4.33 17.10 2.67
N ALA A 25 3.80 17.68 3.74
CA ALA A 25 2.96 16.97 4.71
C ALA A 25 1.51 16.78 4.21
N LYS A 26 1.08 17.55 3.21
CA LYS A 26 -0.28 17.42 2.64
C LYS A 26 -0.42 16.07 1.93
N GLY A 27 -1.48 15.33 2.25
CA GLY A 27 -1.67 13.95 1.80
C GLY A 27 -0.83 12.92 2.57
N ARG A 28 -0.05 13.35 3.56
CA ARG A 28 0.87 12.52 4.38
C ARG A 28 0.84 12.89 5.86
N GLU A 29 -0.29 13.40 6.32
CA GLU A 29 -0.48 13.93 7.67
C GLU A 29 -0.11 12.88 8.73
N ALA A 30 -0.47 11.61 8.52
CA ALA A 30 -0.10 10.52 9.42
C ALA A 30 1.43 10.33 9.53
N LEU A 31 2.16 10.43 8.41
CA LEU A 31 3.63 10.34 8.37
C LEU A 31 4.24 11.57 9.08
N ALA A 32 3.74 12.77 8.76
CA ALA A 32 4.14 14.01 9.41
C ALA A 32 3.93 13.98 10.93
N GLN A 33 2.82 13.39 11.41
CA GLN A 33 2.52 13.21 12.84
C GLN A 33 3.51 12.27 13.51
N VAL A 34 3.88 11.17 12.85
CA VAL A 34 4.90 10.24 13.34
C VAL A 34 6.27 10.92 13.42
N LEU A 35 6.65 11.71 12.42
CA LEU A 35 7.91 12.46 12.44
C LEU A 35 7.95 13.51 13.55
N ALA A 36 6.84 14.20 13.79
CA ALA A 36 6.71 15.15 14.89
C ALA A 36 6.79 14.45 16.26
N ALA A 37 6.17 13.27 16.40
CA ALA A 37 6.25 12.45 17.61
C ALA A 37 7.66 11.86 17.83
N ALA A 38 8.45 11.67 16.76
CA ALA A 38 9.83 11.21 16.81
C ALA A 38 10.84 12.31 17.19
N ASP A 39 10.37 13.49 17.62
CA ASP A 39 11.21 14.62 18.04
C ASP A 39 12.18 15.12 16.94
N MET A 40 11.92 14.81 15.67
CA MET A 40 12.73 15.25 14.54
C MET A 40 12.65 16.77 14.35
N SER A 41 13.71 17.36 13.79
CA SER A 41 13.68 18.77 13.40
C SER A 41 12.77 18.98 12.19
N VAL A 42 12.27 20.21 12.02
CA VAL A 42 11.41 20.57 10.87
C VAL A 42 12.12 20.29 9.55
N ASP A 43 13.42 20.57 9.45
CA ASP A 43 14.23 20.31 8.26
C ASP A 43 14.39 18.81 7.97
N GLN A 44 14.60 18.00 9.00
CA GLN A 44 14.69 16.54 8.86
C GLN A 44 13.34 15.95 8.44
N ALA A 45 12.25 16.42 9.05
CA ALA A 45 10.91 16.00 8.68
C ALA A 45 10.59 16.36 7.23
N LYS A 46 10.97 17.57 6.79
CA LYS A 46 10.85 18.02 5.40
C LYS A 46 11.63 17.11 4.44
N ALA A 47 12.90 16.82 4.76
CA ALA A 47 13.72 15.93 3.93
C ALA A 47 13.14 14.52 3.84
N ALA A 48 12.62 13.98 4.95
CA ALA A 48 11.97 12.68 4.99
C ALA A 48 10.67 12.63 4.18
N LEU A 49 9.83 13.67 4.29
CA LEU A 49 8.60 13.81 3.52
C LEU A 49 8.88 13.94 2.02
N ALA A 50 9.90 14.72 1.65
CA ALA A 50 10.33 14.90 0.26
C ALA A 50 10.98 13.64 -0.35
N ALA A 51 11.70 12.85 0.45
CA ALA A 51 12.33 11.61 -0.01
C ALA A 51 11.32 10.47 -0.18
N ALA A 52 10.19 10.53 0.51
CA ALA A 52 9.15 9.52 0.39
C ALA A 52 8.40 9.74 -0.93
N ALA A 53 8.38 8.73 -1.82
CA ALA A 53 7.63 8.74 -3.09
C ALA A 53 6.19 9.20 -2.85
N PRO A 54 5.57 10.05 -3.69
CA PRO A 54 4.24 10.64 -3.47
C PRO A 54 3.18 9.58 -3.15
N ALA A 55 2.18 9.96 -2.34
CA ALA A 55 1.03 9.07 -2.16
C ALA A 55 0.30 9.07 -3.51
N PRO A 56 -0.22 7.92 -3.98
CA PRO A 56 -1.06 7.94 -5.17
C PRO A 56 -2.18 8.93 -4.88
N SER A 57 -2.18 10.06 -5.58
CA SER A 57 -3.31 10.97 -5.52
C SER A 57 -4.48 10.28 -6.23
N GLU A 58 -5.72 10.56 -5.82
CA GLU A 58 -6.90 9.99 -6.49
C GLU A 58 -6.93 10.36 -8.00
N GLU A 59 -6.22 11.43 -8.38
CA GLU A 59 -5.99 11.85 -9.76
C GLU A 59 -4.95 10.97 -10.49
N ASP A 60 -3.96 10.42 -9.78
CA ASP A 60 -2.98 9.48 -10.34
C ASP A 60 -3.60 8.09 -10.58
N GLU A 61 -4.75 7.76 -10.00
CA GLU A 61 -5.38 6.44 -10.16
C GLU A 61 -5.95 6.23 -11.57
N GLU A 62 -6.46 7.26 -12.24
CA GLU A 62 -6.93 7.16 -13.64
C GLU A 62 -5.79 7.04 -14.65
N GLU A 63 -4.65 7.69 -14.41
CA GLU A 63 -3.49 7.65 -15.32
C GLU A 63 -2.57 6.44 -15.04
N ASN A 64 -2.59 5.93 -13.80
CA ASN A 64 -1.86 4.73 -13.37
C ASN A 64 -2.77 3.48 -13.34
N LEU A 65 -3.91 3.53 -14.05
CA LEU A 65 -4.68 2.34 -14.34
C LEU A 65 -3.79 1.43 -15.21
N PRO A 66 -3.49 0.19 -14.81
CA PRO A 66 -2.72 -0.70 -15.66
C PRO A 66 -3.50 -0.85 -16.96
N ASP A 67 -2.86 -0.43 -18.08
CA ASP A 67 -3.36 -0.60 -19.44
C ASP A 67 -4.13 -1.93 -19.53
N PRO A 68 -5.42 -1.93 -19.94
CA PRO A 68 -6.20 -3.15 -20.05
C PRO A 68 -5.45 -4.26 -20.80
N GLN A 69 -4.64 -3.88 -21.80
CA GLN A 69 -3.79 -4.80 -22.55
C GLN A 69 -2.56 -5.28 -21.76
N ALA A 70 -2.05 -4.50 -20.81
CA ALA A 70 -1.00 -4.93 -19.89
C ALA A 70 -1.52 -5.98 -18.89
N TYR A 71 -2.77 -5.85 -18.42
CA TYR A 71 -3.42 -6.90 -17.64
C TYR A 71 -3.57 -8.19 -18.46
N ASP A 72 -4.07 -8.08 -19.69
CA ASP A 72 -4.21 -9.23 -20.59
C ASP A 72 -2.86 -9.86 -20.96
N ARG A 73 -1.82 -9.06 -21.20
CA ARG A 73 -0.45 -9.55 -21.43
C ARG A 73 0.10 -10.30 -20.22
N ARG A 74 -0.06 -9.78 -19.01
CA ARG A 74 0.36 -10.48 -17.77
C ARG A 74 -0.42 -11.78 -17.57
N ARG A 75 -1.71 -11.77 -17.85
CA ARG A 75 -2.54 -12.98 -17.79
C ARG A 75 -2.12 -14.01 -18.83
N ALA A 76 -1.81 -13.60 -20.05
CA ALA A 76 -1.35 -14.47 -21.13
C ALA A 76 0.04 -15.06 -20.84
N THR A 77 0.97 -14.28 -20.29
CA THR A 77 2.30 -14.79 -19.89
C THR A 77 2.22 -15.69 -18.66
N ALA A 78 1.42 -15.33 -17.65
CA ALA A 78 1.19 -16.17 -16.47
C ALA A 78 0.42 -17.48 -16.79
N ALA A 79 -0.46 -17.47 -17.81
CA ALA A 79 -1.09 -18.67 -18.34
C ALA A 79 -0.09 -19.65 -18.98
N GLY A 80 1.13 -19.19 -19.31
CA GLY A 80 2.24 -20.05 -19.72
C GLY A 80 3.03 -20.66 -18.56
N LEU A 81 3.05 -20.03 -17.38
CA LEU A 81 3.76 -20.54 -16.19
C LEU A 81 2.91 -21.50 -15.35
N THR A 82 1.59 -21.35 -15.38
CA THR A 82 0.65 -22.27 -14.72
C THR A 82 -0.02 -23.11 -15.80
N GLY A 83 0.70 -24.12 -16.30
CA GLY A 83 0.31 -24.97 -17.43
C GLY A 83 -0.94 -25.84 -17.19
N GLY A 84 -2.09 -25.24 -16.92
CA GLY A 84 -3.38 -25.89 -16.83
C GLY A 84 -4.36 -25.18 -17.75
N ARG A 85 -4.73 -25.85 -18.84
CA ARG A 85 -5.85 -25.42 -19.69
C ARG A 85 -7.06 -25.14 -18.78
N PRO A 86 -7.72 -23.96 -18.86
CA PRO A 86 -8.94 -23.75 -18.10
C PRO A 86 -9.93 -24.87 -18.49
N PRO A 87 -10.51 -25.59 -17.51
CA PRO A 87 -11.41 -26.69 -17.83
C PRO A 87 -12.57 -26.13 -18.67
N LYS A 88 -12.89 -26.77 -19.80
CA LYS A 88 -14.06 -26.34 -20.56
C LYS A 88 -15.28 -26.56 -19.67
N LYS A 89 -16.21 -25.61 -19.70
CA LYS A 89 -17.48 -25.70 -18.96
C LYS A 89 -18.19 -27.00 -19.39
N GLY A 90 -18.16 -28.01 -18.53
CA GLY A 90 -18.69 -29.35 -18.81
C GLY A 90 -17.69 -30.51 -18.66
N ASP A 91 -16.38 -30.25 -18.56
CA ASP A 91 -15.36 -31.29 -18.35
C ASP A 91 -15.33 -31.75 -16.88
N VAL A 92 -16.40 -32.42 -16.44
CA VAL A 92 -16.52 -33.02 -15.10
C VAL A 92 -15.82 -34.37 -14.98
N THR A 93 -15.11 -34.81 -16.02
CA THR A 93 -14.45 -36.13 -16.11
C THR A 93 -13.41 -36.35 -15.01
N ALA A 94 -12.66 -35.31 -14.64
CA ALA A 94 -11.72 -35.38 -13.52
C ALA A 94 -12.45 -35.54 -12.17
N LEU A 95 -13.60 -34.89 -12.01
CA LEU A 95 -14.40 -34.90 -10.79
C LEU A 95 -15.14 -36.23 -10.64
N SER A 96 -15.71 -36.76 -11.72
CA SER A 96 -16.37 -38.07 -11.73
C SER A 96 -15.39 -39.21 -11.45
N ALA A 97 -14.17 -39.16 -12.00
CA ALA A 97 -13.10 -40.10 -11.69
C ALA A 97 -12.61 -40.03 -10.23
N ALA A 98 -12.68 -38.86 -9.59
CA ALA A 98 -12.38 -38.70 -8.17
C ALA A 98 -13.47 -39.34 -7.29
N VAL A 99 -14.75 -39.09 -7.59
CA VAL A 99 -15.89 -39.67 -6.85
C VAL A 99 -15.88 -41.20 -6.92
N ALA A 100 -15.64 -41.77 -8.10
CA ALA A 100 -15.58 -43.22 -8.27
C ALA A 100 -14.49 -43.89 -7.41
N ARG A 101 -13.32 -43.25 -7.27
CA ARG A 101 -12.23 -43.74 -6.42
C ARG A 101 -12.59 -43.71 -4.93
N THR A 102 -13.29 -42.67 -4.49
CA THR A 102 -13.75 -42.54 -3.10
C THR A 102 -14.82 -43.57 -2.79
N ASN A 103 -15.78 -43.79 -3.68
CA ASN A 103 -16.81 -44.80 -3.49
C ASN A 103 -16.24 -46.22 -3.46
N LYS A 104 -15.17 -46.51 -4.22
CA LYS A 104 -14.51 -47.82 -4.20
C LYS A 104 -13.67 -48.09 -2.94
N ARG A 105 -13.40 -47.05 -2.13
CA ARG A 105 -12.66 -47.15 -0.87
C ARG A 105 -13.57 -47.32 0.35
N ARG A 106 -14.88 -47.30 0.16
CA ARG A 106 -15.90 -47.42 1.20
C ARG A 106 -16.60 -48.77 1.07
#